data_AF-G3HSC9-F1
#
_entry.id   AF-G3HSC9-F1
#
_cell.length_a   1.000
_cell.length_b   1.000
_cell.length_c   1.000
_cell.angle_alpha   90.00
_cell.angle_beta   90.00
_cell.angle_gamma   90.00
#
_symmetry.space_group_name_H-M   'P 1'
#
loop_
_entity.id
_entity.type
_entity.pdbx_description
1 polymer ?
#
loop_
_entity_poly.entity_id
_entity_poly.type
_entity_poly.pdbx_seq_one_letter_code
_entity_poly.pdbx_strand_id
1 'polypeptide(L)'
;MEAVPEKKKKVPAVPETLKKKRKNFAELKVKRFWKNFVLKTLRKTRRKLIYEKIFNGTFVKLNKASINMLRIVEPYIAWGYPNLKSVKELIYKRGYGKINKKRIVFSVNSLIARSLGKYGIICMEDLIHEIYTVGKRFKEANNFLFPFKLSSPQGGMKKKTTHFVEGGDAGNREGQINRLIRWMN
;
A
#
# COMPACT_ATOMS: atom_id res chain seq x y z
N MET A 1 15.65 4.78 78.59
CA MET A 1 15.53 5.18 77.18
C MET A 1 14.39 4.38 76.57
N GLU A 2 13.15 4.88 76.68
CA GLU A 2 12.00 4.23 76.05
C GLU A 2 11.81 4.77 74.64
N ALA A 3 11.79 3.87 73.66
CA ALA A 3 11.60 4.20 72.26
C ALA A 3 10.13 4.63 72.01
N VAL A 4 9.93 5.88 71.58
CA VAL A 4 8.63 6.38 71.14
C VAL A 4 8.28 5.71 69.81
N PRO A 5 7.10 5.08 69.66
CA PRO A 5 6.74 4.40 68.43
C PRO A 5 6.42 5.41 67.33
N GLU A 6 7.17 5.37 66.23
CA GLU A 6 6.86 6.13 65.02
C GLU A 6 5.47 5.72 64.47
N LYS A 7 4.50 6.63 64.62
CA LYS A 7 3.18 6.49 63.98
C LYS A 7 3.36 6.52 62.46
N LYS A 8 3.32 5.34 61.82
CA LYS A 8 3.19 5.23 60.36
C LYS A 8 1.99 6.06 59.90
N LYS A 9 2.25 7.21 59.23
CA LYS A 9 1.20 8.03 58.62
C LYS A 9 0.41 7.17 57.63
N LYS A 10 -0.86 6.85 57.94
CA LYS A 10 -1.76 6.17 57.00
C LYS A 10 -1.95 7.07 55.78
N VAL A 11 -1.45 6.62 54.63
CA VAL A 11 -1.62 7.33 53.37
C VAL A 11 -3.12 7.45 53.08
N PRO A 12 -3.65 8.64 52.77
CA PRO A 12 -5.08 8.80 52.51
C PRO A 12 -5.49 7.94 51.32
N ALA A 13 -6.58 7.19 51.48
CA ALA A 13 -7.12 6.33 50.44
C ALA A 13 -7.51 7.20 49.24
N VAL A 14 -6.92 6.91 48.07
CA VAL A 14 -7.19 7.67 46.85
C VAL A 14 -8.68 7.58 46.50
N PRO A 15 -9.40 8.72 46.36
CA PRO A 15 -10.79 8.76 45.95
C PRO A 15 -11.04 7.95 44.67
N GLU A 16 -12.13 7.19 44.63
CA GLU A 16 -12.47 6.33 43.49
C GLU A 16 -12.64 7.12 42.18
N THR A 17 -13.09 8.37 42.29
CA THR A 17 -13.20 9.31 41.16
C THR A 17 -11.84 9.61 40.52
N LEU A 18 -10.78 9.77 41.32
CA LEU A 18 -9.42 9.99 40.83
C LEU A 18 -8.80 8.70 40.25
N LYS A 19 -9.11 7.53 40.83
CA LYS A 19 -8.73 6.23 40.25
C LYS A 19 -9.37 6.03 38.86
N LYS A 20 -10.66 6.36 38.72
CA LYS A 20 -11.40 6.31 37.44
C LYS A 20 -10.85 7.29 36.41
N LYS A 21 -10.56 8.54 36.80
CA LYS A 21 -9.90 9.53 35.94
C LYS A 21 -8.53 9.05 35.45
N ARG A 22 -7.71 8.47 36.33
CA ARG A 22 -6.39 7.91 35.97
C ARG A 22 -6.49 6.75 34.98
N LYS A 23 -7.43 5.82 35.19
CA LYS A 23 -7.71 4.72 34.25
C LYS A 23 -8.13 5.25 32.87
N ASN A 24 -9.09 6.18 32.83
CA ASN A 24 -9.55 6.80 31.58
C ASN A 24 -8.40 7.54 30.86
N PHE A 25 -7.53 8.24 31.59
CA PHE A 25 -6.37 8.91 31.01
C PHE A 25 -5.33 7.94 30.45
N ALA A 26 -5.10 6.83 31.13
CA ALA A 26 -4.21 5.77 30.65
C ALA A 26 -4.76 5.12 29.37
N GLU A 27 -6.06 4.81 29.34
CA GLU A 27 -6.74 4.29 28.14
C GLU A 27 -6.68 5.27 26.97
N LEU A 28 -6.91 6.56 27.21
CA LEU A 28 -6.80 7.60 26.18
C LEU A 28 -5.37 7.73 25.66
N LYS A 29 -4.35 7.65 26.52
CA LYS A 29 -2.94 7.63 26.10
C LYS A 29 -2.63 6.42 25.23
N VAL A 30 -3.09 5.23 25.61
CA VAL A 30 -2.91 4.00 24.83
C VAL A 30 -3.61 4.11 23.47
N LYS A 31 -4.88 4.53 23.44
CA LYS A 31 -5.64 4.75 22.20
C LYS A 31 -4.96 5.77 21.29
N ARG A 32 -4.46 6.89 21.84
CA ARG A 32 -3.75 7.93 21.09
C ARG A 32 -2.41 7.43 20.54
N PHE A 33 -1.65 6.69 21.35
CA PHE A 33 -0.40 6.08 20.95
C PHE A 33 -0.61 5.10 19.80
N TRP A 34 -1.58 4.17 19.94
CA TRP A 34 -1.95 3.22 18.89
C TRP A 34 -2.39 3.91 17.60
N LYS A 35 -3.25 4.94 17.71
CA LYS A 35 -3.68 5.74 16.55
C LYS A 35 -2.47 6.36 15.83
N ASN A 36 -1.56 6.99 16.57
CA ASN A 36 -0.38 7.61 16.00
C ASN A 36 0.59 6.59 15.39
N PHE A 37 0.78 5.44 16.05
CA PHE A 37 1.61 4.35 15.56
C PHE A 37 1.07 3.79 14.24
N VAL A 38 -0.23 3.47 14.20
CA VAL A 38 -0.91 2.98 12.99
C VAL A 38 -0.81 4.00 11.86
N LEU A 39 -1.07 5.29 12.12
CA LEU A 39 -0.93 6.35 11.11
C LEU A 39 0.50 6.48 10.57
N LYS A 40 1.51 6.37 11.44
CA LYS A 40 2.92 6.42 11.03
C LYS A 40 3.30 5.22 10.16
N THR A 41 2.85 4.02 10.53
CA THR A 41 3.06 2.80 9.76
C THR A 41 2.33 2.87 8.42
N LEU A 42 1.07 3.29 8.41
CA LEU A 42 0.29 3.55 7.19
C LEU A 42 1.01 4.51 6.23
N ARG A 43 1.51 5.65 6.72
CA ARG A 43 2.25 6.62 5.89
C ARG A 43 3.52 6.03 5.29
N LYS A 44 4.28 5.27 6.09
CA LYS A 44 5.50 4.60 5.62
C LYS A 44 5.19 3.53 4.58
N THR A 45 4.20 2.68 4.83
CA THR A 45 3.77 1.61 3.92
C THR A 45 3.19 2.19 2.64
N ARG A 46 2.36 3.24 2.76
CA ARG A 46 1.85 4.00 1.61
C ARG A 46 3.02 4.51 0.79
N ARG A 47 3.98 5.26 1.33
CA ARG A 47 5.13 5.74 0.55
C ARG A 47 5.94 4.64 -0.15
N LYS A 48 6.02 3.44 0.43
CA LYS A 48 6.75 2.30 -0.15
C LYS A 48 5.99 1.60 -1.28
N LEU A 49 4.67 1.48 -1.16
CA LEU A 49 3.83 0.69 -2.09
C LEU A 49 2.98 1.55 -3.04
N ILE A 50 2.64 2.76 -2.62
CA ILE A 50 1.62 3.62 -3.19
C ILE A 50 2.20 5.02 -3.38
N TYR A 51 2.16 5.51 -4.61
CA TYR A 51 2.56 6.89 -4.89
C TYR A 51 1.54 7.89 -4.31
N GLU A 52 1.99 9.11 -3.97
CA GLU A 52 1.20 10.08 -3.20
C GLU A 52 -0.16 10.45 -3.81
N LYS A 53 -0.31 10.35 -5.14
CA LYS A 53 -1.54 10.74 -5.86
C LYS A 53 -2.56 9.60 -5.97
N ILE A 54 -3.83 9.98 -6.03
CA ILE A 54 -5.00 9.10 -6.20
C ILE A 54 -4.97 8.48 -7.60
N PHE A 55 -5.56 7.28 -7.76
CA PHE A 55 -5.64 6.54 -9.02
C PHE A 55 -4.29 6.23 -9.66
N ASN A 56 -3.26 6.03 -8.84
CA ASN A 56 -2.01 5.43 -9.31
C ASN A 56 -2.05 3.90 -9.14
N GLY A 57 -1.60 3.19 -10.15
CA GLY A 57 -1.43 1.74 -10.15
C GLY A 57 0.04 1.34 -10.18
N THR A 58 0.39 0.26 -9.49
CA THR A 58 1.71 -0.40 -9.59
C THR A 58 1.52 -1.91 -9.50
N PHE A 59 2.45 -2.67 -10.06
CA PHE A 59 2.48 -4.11 -9.85
C PHE A 59 3.23 -4.43 -8.56
N VAL A 60 2.76 -5.44 -7.83
CA VAL A 60 3.38 -5.87 -6.57
C VAL A 60 3.50 -7.39 -6.59
N LYS A 61 4.70 -7.91 -6.38
CA LYS A 61 4.92 -9.34 -6.18
C LYS A 61 4.33 -9.76 -4.84
N LEU A 62 3.51 -10.80 -4.87
CA LEU A 62 2.89 -11.34 -3.67
C LEU A 62 3.88 -12.23 -2.92
N ASN A 63 4.10 -11.87 -1.66
CA ASN A 63 4.85 -12.63 -0.67
C ASN A 63 4.18 -12.38 0.70
N LYS A 64 4.55 -13.14 1.74
CA LYS A 64 3.93 -13.00 3.06
C LYS A 64 4.03 -11.57 3.61
N ALA A 65 5.15 -10.90 3.38
CA ALA A 65 5.37 -9.53 3.81
C ALA A 65 4.51 -8.51 3.04
N SER A 66 4.34 -8.67 1.73
CA SER A 66 3.57 -7.76 0.89
C SER A 66 2.08 -7.90 1.15
N ILE A 67 1.58 -9.11 1.42
CA ILE A 67 0.21 -9.34 1.90
C ILE A 67 -0.02 -8.60 3.23
N ASN A 68 0.90 -8.72 4.19
CA ASN A 68 0.77 -8.00 5.47
C ASN A 68 0.79 -6.48 5.27
N MET A 69 1.62 -5.97 4.35
CA MET A 69 1.60 -4.55 4.02
C MET A 69 0.29 -4.13 3.36
N LEU A 70 -0.25 -4.93 2.42
CA LEU A 70 -1.52 -4.68 1.73
C LEU A 70 -2.69 -4.63 2.72
N ARG A 71 -2.74 -5.53 3.70
CA ARG A 71 -3.75 -5.52 4.79
C ARG A 71 -3.75 -4.22 5.59
N ILE A 72 -2.57 -3.64 5.83
CA ILE A 72 -2.47 -2.36 6.56
C ILE A 72 -3.08 -1.23 5.72
N VAL A 73 -2.83 -1.20 4.40
CA VAL A 73 -3.30 -0.13 3.51
C VAL A 73 -4.66 -0.41 2.86
N GLU A 74 -5.26 -1.56 3.16
CA GLU A 74 -6.47 -2.10 2.56
C GLU A 74 -7.63 -1.10 2.40
N PRO A 75 -8.00 -0.28 3.40
CA PRO A 75 -9.10 0.69 3.25
C PRO A 75 -8.80 1.83 2.27
N TYR A 76 -7.56 1.97 1.79
CA TYR A 76 -7.12 3.02 0.86
C TYR A 76 -6.86 2.50 -0.55
N ILE A 77 -6.83 1.19 -0.75
CA ILE A 77 -6.46 0.59 -2.03
C ILE A 77 -7.51 -0.40 -2.51
N ALA A 78 -7.68 -0.46 -3.82
CA ALA A 78 -8.31 -1.59 -4.50
C ALA A 78 -7.19 -2.40 -5.15
N TRP A 79 -7.12 -3.69 -4.89
CA TRP A 79 -6.11 -4.58 -5.47
C TRP A 79 -6.73 -5.91 -5.90
N GLY A 80 -5.99 -6.68 -6.69
CA GLY A 80 -6.44 -7.97 -7.20
C GLY A 80 -5.44 -8.57 -8.19
N TYR A 81 -5.89 -9.57 -8.94
CA TYR A 81 -5.06 -10.33 -9.86
C TYR A 81 -5.26 -9.85 -11.30
N PRO A 82 -4.28 -9.16 -11.91
CA PRO A 82 -4.41 -8.70 -13.27
C PRO A 82 -4.31 -9.88 -14.26
N ASN A 83 -5.09 -9.83 -15.33
CA ASN A 83 -4.97 -10.76 -16.45
C ASN A 83 -3.94 -10.24 -17.47
N LEU A 84 -3.50 -11.11 -18.38
CA LEU A 84 -2.51 -10.75 -19.40
C LEU A 84 -2.95 -9.53 -20.23
N LYS A 85 -4.25 -9.45 -20.57
CA LYS A 85 -4.81 -8.33 -21.33
C LYS A 85 -4.65 -7.00 -20.59
N SER A 86 -4.99 -6.94 -19.31
CA SER A 86 -4.89 -5.74 -18.48
C SER A 86 -3.44 -5.33 -18.26
N VAL A 87 -2.52 -6.28 -18.06
CA VAL A 87 -1.07 -5.97 -17.99
C VAL A 87 -0.59 -5.37 -19.31
N LYS A 88 -0.96 -6.01 -20.44
CA LYS A 88 -0.63 -5.57 -21.79
C LYS A 88 -1.11 -4.13 -22.02
N GLU A 89 -2.41 -3.88 -21.83
CA GLU A 89 -3.00 -2.57 -22.05
C GLU A 89 -2.41 -1.47 -21.14
N LEU A 90 -2.08 -1.80 -19.88
CA LEU A 90 -1.45 -0.85 -18.96
C LEU A 90 -0.04 -0.45 -19.44
N ILE A 91 0.77 -1.42 -19.85
CA ILE A 91 2.14 -1.17 -20.30
C ILE A 91 2.15 -0.42 -21.64
N TYR A 92 1.32 -0.80 -22.61
CA TYR A 92 1.31 -0.09 -23.91
C TYR A 92 0.70 1.31 -23.82
N LYS A 93 -0.45 1.48 -23.14
CA LYS A 93 -1.15 2.77 -23.15
C LYS A 93 -0.60 3.75 -22.12
N ARG A 94 -0.20 3.25 -20.95
CA ARG A 94 0.13 4.07 -19.77
C ARG A 94 1.51 3.79 -19.20
N GLY A 95 2.29 2.91 -19.83
CA GLY A 95 3.63 2.56 -19.40
C GLY A 95 4.64 3.67 -19.68
N TYR A 96 5.44 3.96 -18.66
CA TYR A 96 6.59 4.85 -18.79
C TYR A 96 7.78 4.20 -18.11
N GLY A 97 8.95 4.33 -18.73
CA GLY A 97 10.22 3.89 -18.16
C GLY A 97 10.81 4.96 -17.27
N LYS A 98 11.47 4.52 -16.19
CA LYS A 98 12.27 5.35 -15.30
C LYS A 98 13.74 5.25 -15.72
N ILE A 99 14.17 6.16 -16.59
CA ILE A 99 15.55 6.23 -17.11
C ILE A 99 16.18 7.51 -16.56
N ASN A 100 17.33 7.40 -15.89
CA ASN A 100 18.02 8.53 -15.26
C ASN A 100 17.09 9.38 -14.37
N LYS A 101 16.20 8.71 -13.61
CA LYS A 101 15.14 9.33 -12.78
C LYS A 101 14.10 10.17 -13.54
N LYS A 102 14.16 10.23 -14.87
CA LYS A 102 13.16 10.88 -15.72
C LYS A 102 12.11 9.86 -16.17
N ARG A 103 10.90 10.37 -16.41
CA ARG A 103 9.77 9.57 -16.92
C ARG A 103 9.75 9.66 -18.45
N ILE A 104 9.98 8.54 -19.14
CA ILE A 104 10.11 8.48 -20.60
C ILE A 104 9.08 7.49 -21.16
N VAL A 105 8.46 7.82 -22.29
CA VAL A 105 7.52 6.94 -23.00
C VAL A 105 8.26 5.78 -23.69
N PHE A 106 7.63 4.63 -23.82
CA PHE A 106 8.15 3.50 -24.59
C PHE A 106 7.94 3.71 -26.10
N SER A 107 8.75 4.56 -26.71
CA SER A 107 8.69 4.79 -28.17
C SER A 107 9.46 3.75 -28.97
N VAL A 108 10.59 3.26 -28.45
CA VAL A 108 11.49 2.32 -29.16
C VAL A 108 12.00 1.25 -28.20
N ASN A 109 12.06 0.01 -28.65
CA ASN A 109 12.54 -1.14 -27.85
C ASN A 109 13.99 -0.96 -27.37
N SER A 110 14.81 -0.17 -28.09
CA SER A 110 16.19 0.16 -27.70
C SER A 110 16.29 0.83 -26.32
N LEU A 111 15.27 1.58 -25.90
CA LEU A 111 15.23 2.21 -24.57
C LEU A 111 15.11 1.17 -23.44
N ILE A 112 14.36 0.09 -23.69
CA ILE A 112 14.16 -1.02 -22.76
C ILE A 112 15.44 -1.85 -22.72
N ALA A 113 15.95 -2.28 -23.88
CA ALA A 113 17.18 -3.04 -24.02
C ALA A 113 18.37 -2.34 -23.34
N ARG A 114 18.52 -1.01 -23.49
CA ARG A 114 19.59 -0.27 -22.83
C ARG A 114 19.53 -0.32 -21.30
N SER A 115 18.32 -0.39 -20.73
CA SER A 115 18.13 -0.35 -19.28
C SER A 115 18.09 -1.74 -18.63
N LEU A 116 17.45 -2.69 -19.32
CA LEU A 116 17.15 -4.03 -18.81
C LEU A 116 17.76 -5.17 -19.63
N GLY A 117 18.50 -4.88 -20.70
CA GLY A 117 19.11 -5.90 -21.56
C GLY A 117 20.09 -6.81 -20.83
N LYS A 118 20.75 -6.32 -19.78
CA LYS A 118 21.58 -7.13 -18.86
C LYS A 118 20.80 -8.24 -18.14
N TYR A 119 19.48 -8.15 -18.10
CA TYR A 119 18.58 -9.12 -17.48
C TYR A 119 17.86 -9.98 -18.52
N GLY A 120 18.18 -9.84 -19.82
CA GLY A 120 17.51 -10.54 -20.90
C GLY A 120 16.15 -9.96 -21.30
N ILE A 121 15.84 -8.72 -20.89
CA ILE A 121 14.60 -8.03 -21.27
C ILE A 121 14.94 -7.01 -22.36
N ILE A 122 14.60 -7.33 -23.61
CA ILE A 122 15.04 -6.57 -24.79
C ILE A 122 13.89 -5.73 -25.34
N CYS A 123 12.66 -6.26 -25.34
CA CYS A 123 11.48 -5.59 -25.88
C CYS A 123 10.36 -5.39 -24.83
N MET A 124 9.25 -4.79 -25.28
CA MET A 124 8.06 -4.62 -24.43
C MET A 124 7.39 -5.96 -24.09
N GLU A 125 7.40 -6.92 -25.01
CA GLU A 125 6.81 -8.24 -24.83
C GLU A 125 7.53 -9.02 -23.73
N ASP A 126 8.86 -8.99 -23.71
CA ASP A 126 9.68 -9.57 -22.62
C ASP A 126 9.33 -8.93 -21.28
N LEU A 127 9.13 -7.61 -21.26
CA LEU A 127 8.76 -6.87 -20.05
C LEU A 127 7.37 -7.29 -19.55
N ILE A 128 6.40 -7.41 -20.44
CA ILE A 128 5.04 -7.89 -20.12
C ILE A 128 5.10 -9.32 -19.60
N HIS A 129 5.86 -10.18 -20.26
CA HIS A 129 6.05 -11.57 -19.88
C HIS A 129 6.65 -11.68 -18.47
N GLU A 130 7.74 -10.95 -18.19
CA GLU A 130 8.42 -10.96 -16.89
C GLU A 130 7.51 -10.46 -15.76
N ILE A 131 6.69 -9.44 -16.01
CA ILE A 131 5.72 -8.90 -15.05
C ILE A 131 4.58 -9.89 -14.79
N TYR A 132 4.01 -10.48 -15.84
CA TYR A 132 2.86 -11.38 -15.72
C TYR A 132 3.22 -12.72 -15.08
N THR A 133 4.34 -13.32 -15.52
CA THR A 133 4.81 -14.61 -14.99
C THR A 133 5.53 -14.48 -13.65
N VAL A 134 5.84 -13.25 -13.22
CA VAL A 134 6.58 -12.97 -11.99
C VAL A 134 7.97 -13.66 -12.00
N GLY A 135 8.73 -13.42 -13.06
CA GLY A 135 10.03 -14.02 -13.28
C GLY A 135 11.10 -13.61 -12.24
N LYS A 136 12.33 -14.09 -12.46
CA LYS A 136 13.47 -13.90 -11.55
C LYS A 136 13.84 -12.42 -11.38
N ARG A 137 13.62 -11.60 -12.41
CA ARG A 137 13.97 -10.19 -12.52
C ARG A 137 12.76 -9.26 -12.45
N PHE A 138 11.65 -9.75 -11.88
CA PHE A 138 10.45 -8.96 -11.62
C PHE A 138 10.74 -7.65 -10.87
N LYS A 139 11.65 -7.67 -9.89
CA LYS A 139 11.95 -6.48 -9.07
C LYS A 139 12.56 -5.38 -9.94
N GLU A 140 13.47 -5.73 -10.83
CA GLU A 140 14.16 -4.84 -11.74
C GLU A 140 13.21 -4.31 -12.82
N ALA A 141 12.39 -5.19 -13.41
CA ALA A 141 11.34 -4.84 -14.36
C ALA A 141 10.31 -3.86 -13.75
N ASN A 142 9.80 -4.17 -12.55
CA ASN A 142 8.81 -3.34 -11.88
C ASN A 142 9.37 -2.00 -11.41
N ASN A 143 10.64 -1.95 -10.96
CA ASN A 143 11.29 -0.69 -10.58
C ASN A 143 11.63 0.20 -11.79
N PHE A 144 11.80 -0.39 -12.96
CA PHE A 144 11.95 0.35 -14.22
C PHE A 144 10.63 1.01 -14.62
N LEU A 145 9.48 0.38 -14.38
CA LEU A 145 8.18 0.98 -14.62
C LEU A 145 7.92 2.15 -13.67
N PHE A 146 7.57 3.30 -14.23
CA PHE A 146 6.96 4.37 -13.44
C PHE A 146 5.52 3.96 -13.08
N PRO A 147 5.02 4.29 -11.88
CA PRO A 147 3.62 4.06 -11.53
C PRO A 147 2.66 4.56 -12.61
N PHE A 148 1.69 3.72 -12.94
CA PHE A 148 0.66 4.03 -13.91
C PHE A 148 -0.24 5.11 -13.36
N LYS A 149 -0.38 6.22 -14.07
CA LYS A 149 -1.37 7.25 -13.75
C LYS A 149 -2.66 6.88 -14.45
N LEU A 150 -3.67 6.44 -13.70
CA LEU A 150 -4.96 6.03 -14.22
C LEU A 150 -5.96 7.19 -14.17
N SER A 151 -6.99 7.16 -15.00
CA SER A 151 -8.12 8.09 -14.90
C SER A 151 -9.11 7.62 -13.83
N SER A 152 -10.03 8.50 -13.43
CA SER A 152 -11.18 8.11 -12.64
C SER A 152 -11.98 7.01 -13.36
N PRO A 153 -12.51 6.00 -12.64
CA PRO A 153 -13.28 4.93 -13.26
C PRO A 153 -14.54 5.48 -13.92
N GLN A 154 -14.78 5.09 -15.17
CA GLN A 154 -16.03 5.35 -15.87
C GLN A 154 -17.19 4.69 -15.10
N GLY A 155 -18.20 5.48 -14.72
CA GLY A 155 -19.31 5.05 -13.85
C GLY A 155 -19.09 5.30 -12.35
N GLY A 156 -17.93 5.85 -11.95
CA GLY A 156 -17.66 6.24 -10.58
C GLY A 156 -17.28 5.09 -9.64
N MET A 157 -17.24 5.40 -8.35
CA MET A 157 -17.05 4.42 -7.26
C MET A 157 -18.29 4.43 -6.38
N LYS A 158 -18.71 3.26 -5.90
CA LYS A 158 -19.89 3.09 -5.04
C LYS A 158 -19.59 3.62 -3.64
N LYS A 159 -18.66 2.98 -2.93
CA LYS A 159 -18.28 3.32 -1.55
C LYS A 159 -16.78 3.08 -1.39
N LYS A 160 -16.00 4.17 -1.33
CA LYS A 160 -14.53 4.13 -1.38
C LYS A 160 -13.87 3.46 -0.17
N THR A 161 -14.51 3.53 0.99
CA THR A 161 -13.91 3.13 2.27
C THR A 161 -14.33 1.75 2.75
N THR A 162 -15.44 1.21 2.25
CA THR A 162 -15.96 -0.11 2.65
C THR A 162 -15.28 -1.21 1.85
N HIS A 163 -15.16 -2.40 2.45
CA HIS A 163 -14.50 -3.52 1.80
C HIS A 163 -15.34 -4.04 0.61
N PHE A 164 -14.69 -4.64 -0.38
CA PHE A 164 -15.34 -5.08 -1.61
C PHE A 164 -16.44 -6.13 -1.36
N VAL A 165 -16.19 -7.07 -0.44
CA VAL A 165 -17.17 -8.09 -0.03
C VAL A 165 -18.41 -7.48 0.63
N GLU A 166 -18.28 -6.32 1.26
CA GLU A 166 -19.38 -5.57 1.87
C GLU A 166 -20.11 -4.65 0.86
N GLY A 167 -19.81 -4.79 -0.43
CA GLY A 167 -20.36 -3.95 -1.49
C GLY A 167 -19.65 -2.61 -1.68
N GLY A 168 -18.45 -2.45 -1.12
CA GLY A 168 -17.58 -1.30 -1.33
C GLY A 168 -16.63 -1.43 -2.52
N ASP A 169 -15.58 -0.60 -2.51
CA ASP A 169 -14.53 -0.59 -3.55
C ASP A 169 -13.12 -0.87 -3.02
N ALA A 170 -12.92 -0.91 -1.70
CA ALA A 170 -11.62 -1.15 -1.08
C ALA A 170 -11.31 -2.65 -0.92
N GLY A 171 -10.02 -2.98 -0.84
CA GLY A 171 -9.53 -4.33 -0.58
C GLY A 171 -9.31 -5.20 -1.80
N ASN A 172 -9.28 -6.52 -1.57
CA ASN A 172 -9.01 -7.51 -2.61
C ASN A 172 -10.28 -7.78 -3.44
N ARG A 173 -10.21 -7.52 -4.74
CA ARG A 173 -11.28 -7.79 -5.72
C ARG A 173 -10.97 -8.99 -6.60
N GLU A 174 -9.88 -9.70 -6.32
CA GLU A 174 -9.40 -10.85 -7.09
C GLU A 174 -9.36 -10.54 -8.61
N GLY A 175 -9.98 -11.37 -9.44
CA GLY A 175 -10.06 -11.17 -10.89
C GLY A 175 -10.97 -10.01 -11.32
N GLN A 176 -11.85 -9.50 -10.46
CA GLN A 176 -12.74 -8.38 -10.81
C GLN A 176 -12.01 -7.04 -10.92
N ILE A 177 -10.76 -6.96 -10.44
CA ILE A 177 -9.88 -5.81 -10.67
C ILE A 177 -9.71 -5.49 -12.16
N ASN A 178 -9.76 -6.50 -13.02
CA ASN A 178 -9.60 -6.35 -14.47
C ASN A 178 -10.74 -5.54 -15.10
N ARG A 179 -11.95 -5.57 -14.50
CA ARG A 179 -13.07 -4.72 -14.93
C ARG A 179 -12.82 -3.28 -14.54
N LEU A 180 -12.34 -3.04 -13.32
CA LEU A 180 -12.00 -1.72 -12.84
C LEU A 180 -10.86 -1.08 -13.66
N ILE A 181 -9.80 -1.84 -13.95
CA ILE A 181 -8.69 -1.37 -14.78
C ILE A 181 -9.21 -0.91 -16.15
N ARG A 182 -10.12 -1.67 -16.79
CA ARG A 182 -10.71 -1.30 -18.08
C ARG A 182 -11.49 0.01 -18.04
N TRP A 183 -12.14 0.35 -16.93
CA TRP A 183 -12.85 1.62 -16.76
C TRP A 183 -11.93 2.81 -16.45
N MET A 184 -10.69 2.55 -16.05
CA MET A 184 -9.71 3.55 -15.65
C MET A 184 -8.56 3.72 -16.66
N ASN A 185 -8.53 2.87 -17.70
CA ASN A 185 -7.46 2.82 -18.69
C ASN A 185 -7.80 3.56 -19.97
#